data_AF-A0A523R9X1-F1
#
_entry.id   AF-A0A523R9X1-F1
#
_cell.length_a   1.000
_cell.length_b   1.000
_cell.length_c   1.000
_cell.angle_alpha   90.00
_cell.angle_beta   90.00
_cell.angle_gamma   90.00
#
_symmetry.space_group_name_H-M   'P 1'
#
loop_
_entity.id
_entity.type
_entity.pdbx_description
1 polymer ?
#
loop_
_entity_poly.entity_id
_entity_poly.type
_entity_poly.pdbx_seq_one_letter_code
_entity_poly.pdbx_strand_id
1 'polypeptide(L)'
;MYKKKETRDNVWLIPLIAGIFVVLAILTPTAYFSYMGVTWNWWMWNLTTLGVAGYDSVSLFISDVDFIIPSIITTGVVLLSAVNLLILFSSTRKRNLDTKNFGLRSIISAVLSIGIMIYYIIAMDIAFYDGLTVEDTTFTAGYHFWDAFNPGFGIILLFLSAVLSFVGVGVFQYYSKRKEDIVPLRMDTGKDYIPVSKTMGSLNFCPECGFKNLLIDAKFCTNCGFKFFKI
;
A
#
# COMPACT_ATOMS: atom_id res chain seq x y z
N MET A 1 -29.95 -11.34 16.54
CA MET A 1 -29.75 -11.13 15.09
C MET A 1 -28.24 -11.06 14.83
N TYR A 2 -27.60 -12.15 14.39
CA TYR A 2 -26.16 -12.14 14.11
C TYR A 2 -25.91 -11.36 12.81
N LYS A 3 -25.29 -10.19 12.92
CA LYS A 3 -24.84 -9.39 11.79
C LYS A 3 -23.74 -10.20 11.10
N LYS A 4 -24.07 -10.88 10.00
CA LYS A 4 -23.12 -11.67 9.21
C LYS A 4 -21.99 -10.72 8.82
N LYS A 5 -20.82 -10.87 9.43
CA LYS A 5 -19.64 -10.02 9.20
C LYS A 5 -19.27 -10.23 7.74
N GLU A 6 -19.62 -9.26 6.91
CA GLU A 6 -19.45 -9.35 5.46
C GLU A 6 -17.94 -9.32 5.18
N THR A 7 -17.40 -10.26 4.39
CA THR A 7 -15.97 -10.31 4.04
C THR A 7 -15.44 -9.00 3.45
N ARG A 8 -16.33 -8.14 2.97
CA ARG A 8 -16.09 -6.76 2.56
C ARG A 8 -15.45 -5.88 3.65
N ASP A 9 -15.75 -6.14 4.91
CA ASP A 9 -15.20 -5.36 6.04
C ASP A 9 -13.69 -5.58 6.23
N ASN A 10 -13.09 -6.52 5.50
CA ASN A 10 -11.68 -6.91 5.65
C ASN A 10 -10.81 -6.58 4.41
N VAL A 11 -11.35 -5.95 3.37
CA VAL A 11 -10.58 -5.66 2.12
C VAL A 11 -9.39 -4.73 2.38
N TRP A 12 -9.47 -3.89 3.42
CA TRP A 12 -8.36 -3.04 3.87
C TRP A 12 -7.13 -3.82 4.37
N LEU A 13 -7.27 -5.12 4.69
CA LEU A 13 -6.14 -5.95 5.12
C LEU A 13 -5.13 -6.17 4.00
N ILE A 14 -5.56 -6.20 2.74
CA ILE A 14 -4.65 -6.48 1.61
C ILE A 14 -3.57 -5.40 1.47
N PRO A 15 -3.88 -4.10 1.34
CA PRO A 15 -2.85 -3.05 1.28
C PRO A 15 -2.03 -2.96 2.57
N LEU A 16 -2.59 -3.35 3.72
CA LEU A 16 -1.84 -3.41 4.97
C LEU A 16 -0.76 -4.51 4.94
N ILE A 17 -1.12 -5.74 4.54
CA ILE A 17 -0.18 -6.86 4.46
C ILE A 17 0.90 -6.57 3.41
N ALA A 18 0.50 -6.05 2.24
CA ALA A 18 1.45 -5.61 1.22
C ALA A 18 2.42 -4.56 1.78
N GLY A 19 1.92 -3.54 2.49
CA GLY A 19 2.76 -2.53 3.14
C GLY A 19 3.73 -3.12 4.17
N ILE A 20 3.29 -4.09 4.98
CA ILE A 20 4.16 -4.80 5.93
C ILE A 20 5.28 -5.53 5.20
N PHE A 21 4.98 -6.20 4.07
CA PHE A 21 6.01 -6.88 3.27
C PHE A 21 7.04 -5.90 2.71
N VAL A 22 6.62 -4.70 2.27
CA VAL A 22 7.57 -3.67 1.83
C VAL A 22 8.50 -3.23 2.98
N VAL A 23 7.97 -3.02 4.17
CA VAL A 23 8.79 -2.64 5.34
C VAL A 23 9.77 -3.76 5.71
N LEU A 24 9.30 -5.01 5.77
CA LEU A 24 10.15 -6.16 6.04
C LEU A 24 11.21 -6.37 4.95
N ALA A 25 10.90 -6.04 3.70
CA ALA A 25 11.86 -6.11 2.61
C ALA A 25 13.05 -5.18 2.79
N ILE A 26 12.82 -3.96 3.31
CA ILE A 26 13.90 -3.01 3.61
C ILE A 26 14.79 -3.49 4.76
N LEU A 27 14.19 -4.19 5.74
CA LEU A 27 14.88 -4.67 6.95
C LEU A 27 15.63 -5.98 6.73
N THR A 28 15.38 -6.69 5.64
CA THR A 28 15.98 -7.99 5.34
C THR A 28 16.99 -7.91 4.20
N PRO A 29 17.99 -8.82 4.14
CA PRO A 29 18.94 -8.84 3.04
C PRO A 29 18.25 -9.04 1.69
N THR A 30 18.62 -8.24 0.70
CA THR A 30 18.23 -8.39 -0.70
C THR A 30 19.03 -9.46 -1.41
N ALA A 31 20.27 -9.71 -0.98
CA ALA A 31 21.12 -10.75 -1.54
C ALA A 31 22.00 -11.35 -0.44
N TYR A 32 22.36 -12.62 -0.60
CA TYR A 32 23.27 -13.29 0.33
C TYR A 32 24.15 -14.31 -0.37
N PHE A 33 25.35 -14.46 0.17
CA PHE A 33 26.32 -15.48 -0.19
C PHE A 33 26.70 -16.27 1.06
N SER A 34 26.86 -17.57 0.92
CA SER A 34 27.27 -18.46 2.01
C SER A 34 28.11 -19.59 1.45
N TYR A 35 29.39 -19.64 1.79
CA TYR A 35 30.31 -20.68 1.35
C TYR A 35 31.44 -20.89 2.34
N MET A 36 31.71 -22.15 2.70
CA MET A 36 32.86 -22.55 3.55
C MET A 36 33.02 -21.71 4.84
N GLY A 37 31.92 -21.39 5.51
CA GLY A 37 31.94 -20.60 6.74
C GLY A 37 32.08 -19.09 6.54
N VAL A 38 32.12 -18.61 5.29
CA VAL A 38 31.98 -17.19 4.95
C VAL A 38 30.53 -16.89 4.64
N THR A 39 29.96 -15.88 5.29
CA THR A 39 28.62 -15.34 5.01
C THR A 39 28.74 -13.90 4.59
N TRP A 40 28.04 -13.52 3.53
CA TRP A 40 28.03 -12.14 3.05
C TRP A 40 26.61 -11.74 2.68
N ASN A 41 26.03 -10.80 3.43
CA ASN A 41 24.67 -10.32 3.21
C ASN A 41 24.68 -8.88 2.72
N TRP A 42 23.76 -8.57 1.82
CA TRP A 42 23.58 -7.25 1.23
C TRP A 42 22.15 -6.77 1.45
N TRP A 43 22.00 -5.50 1.83
CA TRP A 43 20.72 -4.84 1.99
C TRP A 43 20.50 -3.81 0.88
N MET A 44 19.23 -3.52 0.61
CA MET A 44 18.80 -2.55 -0.41
C MET A 44 19.33 -1.14 -0.21
N TRP A 45 19.62 -0.77 1.04
CA TRP A 45 20.11 0.55 1.44
C TRP A 45 21.65 0.58 1.58
N ASN A 46 22.35 -0.30 0.87
CA ASN A 46 23.81 -0.38 0.76
C ASN A 46 24.56 -0.80 2.04
N LEU A 47 23.86 -1.31 3.06
CA LEU A 47 24.53 -2.02 4.13
C LEU A 47 24.99 -3.38 3.62
N THR A 48 26.21 -3.75 3.97
CA THR A 48 26.71 -5.09 3.79
C THR A 48 27.32 -5.63 5.07
N THR A 49 27.13 -6.93 5.31
CA THR A 49 27.72 -7.62 6.47
C THR A 49 28.48 -8.84 5.99
N LEU A 50 29.75 -8.94 6.37
CA LEU A 50 30.62 -10.08 6.10
C LEU A 50 30.96 -10.79 7.41
N GLY A 51 30.70 -12.09 7.48
CA GLY A 51 31.08 -12.95 8.59
C GLY A 51 31.99 -14.07 8.11
N VAL A 52 32.98 -14.42 8.92
CA VAL A 52 33.85 -15.58 8.69
C VAL A 52 33.81 -16.44 9.94
N ALA A 53 33.59 -17.74 9.80
CA ALA A 53 33.53 -18.68 10.91
C ALA A 53 34.81 -18.60 11.76
N GLY A 54 34.64 -18.34 13.07
CA GLY A 54 35.74 -18.14 14.01
C GLY A 54 36.20 -16.68 14.17
N TYR A 55 35.59 -15.74 13.45
CA TYR A 55 35.86 -14.30 13.55
C TYR A 55 34.58 -13.50 13.78
N ASP A 56 34.74 -12.28 14.31
CA ASP A 56 33.62 -11.34 14.43
C ASP A 56 33.15 -10.86 13.05
N SER A 57 31.84 -10.65 12.91
CA SER A 57 31.26 -10.11 11.69
C SER A 57 31.57 -8.62 11.55
N VAL A 58 31.90 -8.19 10.33
CA VAL A 58 32.10 -6.79 9.98
C VAL A 58 30.90 -6.28 9.20
N SER A 59 30.38 -5.13 9.61
CA SER A 59 29.29 -4.43 8.94
C SER A 59 29.82 -3.10 8.39
N LEU A 60 29.58 -2.84 7.11
CA LEU A 60 30.07 -1.62 6.47
C LEU A 60 29.08 -1.12 5.40
N PHE A 61 29.22 0.15 5.06
CA PHE A 61 28.55 0.76 3.91
C PHE A 61 29.58 0.95 2.81
N ILE A 62 29.26 0.48 1.61
CA ILE A 62 30.19 0.61 0.48
C ILE A 62 30.18 2.07 0.01
N SER A 63 31.37 2.66 -0.07
CA SER A 63 31.55 4.09 -0.40
C SER A 63 31.48 4.38 -1.90
N ASP A 64 31.52 3.34 -2.74
CA ASP A 64 31.53 3.49 -4.18
C ASP A 64 30.18 3.98 -4.71
N VAL A 65 30.25 5.03 -5.54
CA VAL A 65 29.09 5.77 -6.06
C VAL A 65 28.15 4.84 -6.83
N ASP A 66 28.70 3.85 -7.52
CA ASP A 66 27.96 2.86 -8.32
C ASP A 66 27.08 1.94 -7.49
N PHE A 67 27.39 1.75 -6.19
CA PHE A 67 26.52 1.04 -5.25
C PHE A 67 25.60 1.98 -4.47
N ILE A 68 26.09 3.19 -4.14
CA ILE A 68 25.32 4.18 -3.39
C ILE A 68 24.11 4.66 -4.18
N ILE A 69 24.28 5.07 -5.44
CA ILE A 69 23.21 5.68 -6.23
C ILE A 69 22.03 4.70 -6.41
N PRO A 70 22.23 3.46 -6.89
CA PRO A 70 21.14 2.51 -7.03
C PRO A 70 20.45 2.21 -5.71
N SER A 71 21.22 2.07 -4.62
CA SER A 71 20.68 1.75 -3.30
C SER A 71 19.80 2.88 -2.74
N ILE A 72 20.21 4.14 -2.89
CA ILE A 72 19.40 5.30 -2.46
C ILE A 72 18.13 5.41 -3.28
N ILE A 73 18.23 5.32 -4.61
CA ILE A 73 17.07 5.44 -5.51
C ILE A 73 16.07 4.32 -5.20
N THR A 74 16.55 3.09 -5.06
CA THR A 74 15.71 1.91 -4.83
C THR A 74 15.04 1.97 -3.48
N THR A 75 15.78 2.23 -2.42
CA THR A 75 15.23 2.40 -1.06
C THR A 75 14.20 3.54 -1.02
N GLY A 76 14.49 4.67 -1.67
CA GLY A 76 13.57 5.81 -1.72
C GLY A 76 12.24 5.48 -2.42
N VAL A 77 12.29 4.85 -3.58
CA VAL A 77 11.08 4.44 -4.32
C VAL A 77 10.30 3.35 -3.57
N VAL A 78 10.98 2.42 -2.91
CA VAL A 78 10.35 1.39 -2.09
C VAL A 78 9.66 2.01 -0.87
N LEU A 79 10.27 2.99 -0.20
CA LEU A 79 9.63 3.75 0.88
C LEU A 79 8.40 4.52 0.39
N LEU A 80 8.47 5.15 -0.79
CA LEU A 80 7.30 5.79 -1.42
C LEU A 80 6.18 4.79 -1.69
N SER A 81 6.51 3.57 -2.13
CA SER A 81 5.53 2.48 -2.30
C SER A 81 4.89 2.10 -0.96
N ALA A 82 5.67 1.95 0.11
CA ALA A 82 5.16 1.68 1.45
C ALA A 82 4.20 2.77 1.95
N VAL A 83 4.56 4.04 1.80
CA VAL A 83 3.72 5.18 2.17
C VAL A 83 2.41 5.17 1.38
N ASN A 84 2.46 4.90 0.07
CA ASN A 84 1.27 4.79 -0.76
C ASN A 84 0.33 3.67 -0.29
N LEU A 85 0.86 2.50 0.06
CA LEU A 85 0.09 1.38 0.59
C LEU A 85 -0.53 1.70 1.96
N LEU A 86 0.18 2.42 2.83
CA LEU A 86 -0.36 2.87 4.12
C LEU A 86 -1.48 3.89 3.96
N ILE A 87 -1.36 4.84 3.02
CA ILE A 87 -2.42 5.78 2.69
C ILE A 87 -3.64 5.03 2.15
N LEU A 88 -3.42 4.06 1.25
CA LEU A 88 -4.47 3.19 0.73
C LEU A 88 -5.18 2.41 1.84
N PHE A 89 -4.42 1.79 2.74
CA PHE A 89 -4.96 1.10 3.91
C PHE A 89 -5.85 2.04 4.75
N SER A 90 -5.32 3.21 5.14
CA SER A 90 -6.04 4.20 5.95
C SER A 90 -7.33 4.66 5.27
N SER A 91 -7.27 4.90 3.96
CA SER A 91 -8.40 5.42 3.19
C SER A 91 -9.46 4.34 2.93
N THR A 92 -9.04 3.09 2.71
CA THR A 92 -9.93 1.92 2.57
C THR A 92 -10.63 1.61 3.89
N ARG A 93 -9.89 1.68 5.02
CA ARG A 93 -10.45 1.49 6.36
C ARG A 93 -11.51 2.54 6.70
N LYS A 94 -11.29 3.80 6.29
CA LYS A 94 -12.26 4.90 6.45
C LYS A 94 -13.43 4.84 5.44
N ARG A 95 -13.44 3.87 4.52
CA ARG A 95 -14.42 3.73 3.42
C ARG A 95 -14.55 4.98 2.55
N ASN A 96 -13.47 5.75 2.44
CA ASN A 96 -13.44 7.04 1.75
C ASN A 96 -12.77 6.95 0.36
N LEU A 97 -12.82 5.78 -0.28
CA LEU A 97 -12.16 5.56 -1.57
C LEU A 97 -13.17 5.24 -2.66
N ASP A 98 -13.11 6.04 -3.71
CA ASP A 98 -13.64 5.70 -5.01
C ASP A 98 -12.84 4.53 -5.63
N THR A 99 -13.54 3.67 -6.34
CA THR A 99 -13.02 2.45 -6.96
C THR A 99 -11.89 2.71 -7.93
N LYS A 100 -11.99 3.81 -8.69
CA LYS A 100 -10.97 4.26 -9.64
C LYS A 100 -9.66 4.63 -8.94
N ASN A 101 -9.75 5.36 -7.83
CA ASN A 101 -8.60 5.81 -7.06
C ASN A 101 -7.89 4.65 -6.34
N PHE A 102 -8.65 3.68 -5.82
CA PHE A 102 -8.08 2.46 -5.22
C PHE A 102 -7.29 1.65 -6.24
N GLY A 103 -7.89 1.39 -7.41
CA GLY A 103 -7.25 0.62 -8.47
C GLY A 103 -5.97 1.28 -8.98
N LEU A 104 -6.04 2.57 -9.31
CA LEU A 104 -4.91 3.32 -9.84
C LEU A 104 -3.71 3.32 -8.88
N ARG A 105 -3.92 3.67 -7.60
CA ARG A 105 -2.83 3.74 -6.62
C ARG A 105 -2.20 2.38 -6.33
N SER A 106 -3.02 1.33 -6.29
CA SER A 106 -2.52 -0.04 -6.06
C SER A 106 -1.68 -0.53 -7.25
N ILE A 107 -2.12 -0.24 -8.48
CA ILE A 107 -1.35 -0.54 -9.70
C ILE A 107 -0.04 0.25 -9.72
N ILE A 108 -0.08 1.55 -9.41
CA ILE A 108 1.13 2.39 -9.34
C ILE A 108 2.12 1.80 -8.33
N SER A 109 1.68 1.41 -7.13
CA SER A 109 2.55 0.79 -6.12
C SER A 109 3.15 -0.52 -6.60
N ALA A 110 2.37 -1.38 -7.28
CA ALA A 110 2.86 -2.64 -7.83
C ALA A 110 3.90 -2.42 -8.95
N VAL A 111 3.61 -1.51 -9.89
CA VAL A 111 4.52 -1.16 -10.99
C VAL A 111 5.80 -0.54 -10.47
N LEU A 112 5.72 0.38 -9.50
CA LEU A 112 6.91 0.97 -8.88
C LEU A 112 7.75 -0.11 -8.19
N SER A 113 7.13 -1.02 -7.45
CA SER A 113 7.85 -2.08 -6.71
C SER A 113 8.52 -3.08 -7.64
N ILE A 114 7.89 -3.47 -8.76
CA ILE A 114 8.49 -4.37 -9.76
C ILE A 114 9.57 -3.64 -10.55
N GLY A 115 9.25 -2.45 -11.07
CA GLY A 115 10.17 -1.68 -11.91
C GLY A 115 11.44 -1.29 -11.16
N ILE A 116 11.31 -0.88 -9.90
CA ILE A 116 12.48 -0.54 -9.08
C ILE A 116 13.33 -1.76 -8.76
N MET A 117 12.72 -2.94 -8.61
CA MET A 117 13.48 -4.16 -8.37
C MET A 117 14.26 -4.62 -9.60
N ILE A 118 13.66 -4.52 -10.79
CA ILE A 118 14.38 -4.79 -12.05
C ILE A 118 15.57 -3.83 -12.18
N TYR A 119 15.34 -2.53 -11.90
CA TYR A 119 16.42 -1.54 -11.89
C TYR A 119 17.52 -1.90 -10.87
N TYR A 120 17.17 -2.26 -9.63
CA TYR A 120 18.13 -2.68 -8.61
C TYR A 120 18.97 -3.88 -9.06
N ILE A 121 18.32 -4.92 -9.59
CA ILE A 121 18.99 -6.16 -10.03
C ILE A 121 20.03 -5.85 -11.10
N ILE A 122 19.67 -5.06 -12.11
CA ILE A 122 20.57 -4.68 -13.21
C ILE A 122 21.68 -3.76 -12.73
N ALA A 123 21.35 -2.75 -11.92
CA ALA A 123 22.32 -1.77 -11.44
C ALA A 123 23.37 -2.41 -10.52
N MET A 124 22.96 -3.32 -9.64
CA MET A 124 23.87 -4.09 -8.79
C MET A 124 24.79 -4.99 -9.61
N ASP A 125 24.26 -5.60 -10.68
CA ASP A 125 25.07 -6.46 -11.56
C ASP A 125 26.15 -5.66 -12.29
N ILE A 126 25.79 -4.48 -12.83
CA ILE A 126 26.73 -3.57 -13.49
C ILE A 126 27.77 -3.06 -12.49
N ALA A 127 27.35 -2.54 -11.33
CA ALA A 127 28.25 -2.00 -10.32
C ALA A 127 29.26 -3.05 -9.84
N PHE A 128 28.84 -4.31 -9.73
CA PHE A 128 29.72 -5.39 -9.32
C PHE A 128 30.65 -5.87 -10.45
N TYR A 129 30.17 -5.87 -11.69
CA TYR A 129 30.96 -6.24 -12.86
C TYR A 129 32.10 -5.26 -13.13
N ASP A 130 31.82 -3.95 -13.01
CA ASP A 130 32.81 -2.87 -13.19
C ASP A 130 33.88 -2.87 -12.09
N GLY A 131 33.59 -3.50 -10.94
CA GLY A 131 34.54 -3.74 -9.86
C GLY A 131 34.54 -2.65 -8.79
N LEU A 132 35.19 -2.95 -7.66
CA LEU A 132 35.35 -2.01 -6.56
C LEU A 132 36.62 -1.17 -6.80
N THR A 133 36.52 0.14 -6.60
CA THR A 133 37.69 1.03 -6.70
C THR A 133 38.23 1.29 -5.31
N VAL A 134 39.41 0.76 -5.00
CA VAL A 134 40.09 1.01 -3.72
C VAL A 134 41.38 1.78 -4.01
N GLU A 135 41.52 2.97 -3.44
CA GLU A 135 42.72 3.82 -3.60
C GLU A 135 43.17 4.01 -5.06
N ASP A 136 42.22 4.41 -5.93
CA ASP A 136 42.44 4.60 -7.38
C ASP A 136 42.83 3.34 -8.17
N THR A 137 42.71 2.16 -7.56
CA THR A 137 42.86 0.87 -8.25
C THR A 137 41.52 0.16 -8.35
N THR A 138 41.06 -0.08 -9.58
CA THR A 138 39.84 -0.83 -9.88
C THR A 138 40.11 -2.33 -9.88
N PHE A 139 39.52 -3.04 -8.92
CA PHE A 139 39.51 -4.49 -8.91
C PHE A 139 38.26 -4.98 -9.61
N THR A 140 38.37 -5.23 -10.92
CA THR A 140 37.29 -5.85 -11.68
C THR A 140 37.04 -7.25 -11.12
N ALA A 141 35.80 -7.50 -10.67
CA ALA A 141 35.42 -8.84 -10.22
C ALA A 141 35.45 -9.81 -11.41
N GLY A 142 35.03 -9.36 -12.59
CA GLY A 142 35.00 -10.17 -13.81
C GLY A 142 33.92 -11.28 -13.78
N TYR A 143 33.01 -11.24 -12.81
CA TYR A 143 31.83 -12.11 -12.70
C TYR A 143 30.60 -11.29 -12.34
N HIS A 144 29.43 -11.80 -12.73
CA HIS A 144 28.14 -11.17 -12.45
C HIS A 144 27.80 -11.26 -10.96
N PHE A 145 27.13 -10.24 -10.42
CA PHE A 145 26.73 -10.21 -9.01
C PHE A 145 25.86 -11.42 -8.67
N TRP A 146 24.92 -11.73 -9.55
CA TRP A 146 23.93 -12.80 -9.36
C TRP A 146 24.48 -14.21 -9.60
N ASP A 147 25.70 -14.34 -10.12
CA ASP A 147 26.41 -15.62 -10.16
C ASP A 147 27.02 -15.97 -8.80
N ALA A 148 27.43 -14.95 -8.04
CA ALA A 148 28.00 -15.10 -6.71
C ALA A 148 26.92 -15.09 -5.62
N PHE A 149 25.91 -14.21 -5.72
CA PHE A 149 24.91 -14.03 -4.67
C PHE A 149 23.57 -14.67 -5.02
N ASN A 150 22.97 -15.31 -4.03
CA ASN A 150 21.58 -15.76 -4.10
C ASN A 150 20.62 -14.62 -3.74
N PRO A 151 19.43 -14.57 -4.36
CA PRO A 151 18.41 -13.59 -3.99
C PRO A 151 17.92 -13.81 -2.56
N GLY A 152 17.94 -12.74 -1.77
CA GLY A 152 17.49 -12.73 -0.38
C GLY A 152 16.00 -12.42 -0.23
N PHE A 153 15.53 -12.50 1.02
CA PHE A 153 14.13 -12.23 1.37
C PHE A 153 13.67 -10.81 1.01
N GLY A 154 14.57 -9.83 1.02
CA GLY A 154 14.24 -8.45 0.67
C GLY A 154 13.63 -8.33 -0.72
N ILE A 155 14.22 -9.01 -1.71
CA ILE A 155 13.73 -9.02 -3.09
C ILE A 155 12.41 -9.77 -3.19
N ILE A 156 12.33 -10.96 -2.59
CA ILE A 156 11.15 -11.83 -2.64
C ILE A 156 9.92 -11.11 -2.06
N LEU A 157 10.08 -10.44 -0.91
CA LEU A 157 9.00 -9.73 -0.23
C LEU A 157 8.45 -8.56 -1.05
N LEU A 158 9.29 -7.87 -1.83
CA LEU A 158 8.83 -6.81 -2.74
C LEU A 158 7.98 -7.35 -3.89
N PHE A 159 8.38 -8.47 -4.48
CA PHE A 159 7.55 -9.15 -5.49
C PHE A 159 6.22 -9.63 -4.90
N LEU A 160 6.23 -10.24 -3.71
CA LEU A 160 5.01 -10.66 -3.02
C LEU A 160 4.09 -9.47 -2.70
N SER A 161 4.65 -8.34 -2.28
CA SER A 161 3.90 -7.10 -2.06
C SER A 161 3.25 -6.59 -3.35
N ALA A 162 3.97 -6.63 -4.47
CA ALA A 162 3.43 -6.23 -5.77
C ALA A 162 2.28 -7.15 -6.23
N VAL A 163 2.44 -8.47 -6.09
CA VAL A 163 1.38 -9.45 -6.39
C VAL A 163 0.15 -9.22 -5.52
N LEU A 164 0.34 -9.02 -4.22
CA LEU A 164 -0.77 -8.72 -3.30
C LEU A 164 -1.49 -7.42 -3.67
N SER A 165 -0.76 -6.41 -4.12
CA SER A 165 -1.34 -5.16 -4.59
C SER A 165 -2.22 -5.36 -5.83
N PHE A 166 -1.80 -6.18 -6.79
CA PHE A 166 -2.63 -6.56 -7.94
C PHE A 166 -3.87 -7.37 -7.55
N VAL A 167 -3.70 -8.40 -6.73
CA VAL A 167 -4.82 -9.22 -6.22
C VAL A 167 -5.81 -8.34 -5.44
N GLY A 168 -5.30 -7.38 -4.68
CA GLY A 168 -6.10 -6.39 -3.95
C GLY A 168 -7.04 -5.60 -4.85
N VAL A 169 -6.60 -5.20 -6.04
CA VAL A 169 -7.45 -4.53 -7.04
C VAL A 169 -8.57 -5.45 -7.49
N GLY A 170 -8.27 -6.70 -7.86
CA GLY A 170 -9.27 -7.67 -8.31
C GLY A 170 -10.33 -7.95 -7.25
N VAL A 171 -9.90 -8.20 -6.01
CA VAL A 171 -10.80 -8.42 -4.87
C VAL A 171 -11.67 -7.18 -4.61
N PHE A 172 -11.07 -5.99 -4.61
CA PHE A 172 -11.81 -4.74 -4.38
C PHE A 172 -12.85 -4.46 -5.47
N GLN A 173 -12.50 -4.68 -6.75
CA GLN A 173 -13.43 -4.50 -7.87
C GLN A 173 -14.58 -5.52 -7.83
N TYR A 174 -14.29 -6.78 -7.52
CA TYR A 174 -15.32 -7.82 -7.40
C TYR A 174 -16.37 -7.47 -6.34
N TYR A 175 -15.95 -7.00 -5.17
CA TYR A 175 -16.87 -6.60 -4.11
C TYR A 175 -17.55 -5.26 -4.37
N SER A 176 -16.91 -4.35 -5.11
CA SER A 176 -17.51 -3.06 -5.48
C SER A 176 -18.63 -3.21 -6.50
N LYS A 177 -18.47 -4.08 -7.51
CA LYS A 177 -19.51 -4.32 -8.54
C LYS A 177 -20.82 -4.89 -7.98
N ARG A 178 -20.76 -5.83 -7.02
CA ARG A 178 -21.97 -6.35 -6.34
C ARG A 178 -22.84 -5.27 -5.69
N LYS A 179 -22.28 -4.09 -5.40
CA LYS A 179 -23.01 -2.99 -4.77
C LYS A 179 -23.95 -2.28 -5.76
N GLU A 180 -23.64 -2.31 -7.06
CA GLU A 180 -24.47 -1.75 -8.12
C GLU A 180 -25.64 -2.68 -8.45
N ASP A 181 -25.44 -4.00 -8.37
CA ASP A 181 -26.49 -4.99 -8.65
C ASP A 181 -27.55 -5.10 -7.54
N ILE A 182 -27.25 -4.68 -6.32
CA ILE A 182 -28.16 -4.73 -5.16
C ILE A 182 -28.82 -3.35 -4.91
N VAL A 183 -28.81 -2.44 -5.89
CA VAL A 183 -29.70 -1.28 -5.82
C VAL A 183 -31.12 -1.84 -5.95
N PRO A 184 -31.98 -1.78 -4.91
CA PRO A 184 -33.37 -2.21 -5.07
C PRO A 184 -33.94 -1.41 -6.24
N LEU A 185 -34.65 -2.09 -7.16
CA LEU A 185 -35.40 -1.43 -8.23
C LEU A 185 -35.97 -0.16 -7.63
N ARG A 186 -35.61 1.01 -8.18
CA ARG A 186 -36.40 2.21 -7.96
C ARG A 186 -37.81 1.78 -8.36
N MET A 187 -38.67 1.56 -7.39
CA MET A 187 -40.10 1.59 -7.64
C MET A 187 -40.28 2.97 -8.27
N ASP A 188 -40.53 2.99 -9.57
CA ASP A 188 -41.15 4.12 -10.22
C ASP A 188 -42.42 4.38 -9.41
N THR A 189 -42.34 5.31 -8.47
CA THR A 189 -43.51 5.99 -7.97
C THR A 189 -44.04 6.74 -9.17
N GLY A 190 -44.89 6.06 -9.95
CA GLY A 190 -45.80 6.68 -10.88
C GLY A 190 -46.41 7.86 -10.16
N LYS A 191 -46.11 9.05 -10.67
CA LYS A 191 -46.74 10.28 -10.19
C LYS A 191 -48.18 10.24 -10.66
N ASP A 192 -49.03 9.54 -9.93
CA ASP A 192 -50.44 9.88 -9.88
C ASP A 192 -50.53 11.21 -9.14
N TYR A 193 -50.81 12.26 -9.89
CA TYR A 193 -51.12 13.58 -9.37
C TYR A 193 -52.44 13.50 -8.60
N ILE A 194 -52.35 13.23 -7.30
CA ILE A 194 -53.44 13.48 -6.36
C ILE A 194 -53.33 14.95 -5.95
N PRO A 195 -54.34 15.81 -6.23
CA PRO A 195 -54.34 17.18 -5.76
C PRO A 195 -54.55 17.17 -4.23
N VAL A 196 -53.47 17.35 -3.47
CA VAL A 196 -53.55 17.45 -2.01
C VAL A 196 -54.03 18.85 -1.63
N SER A 197 -55.28 18.89 -1.15
CA SER A 197 -55.85 19.99 -0.40
C SER A 197 -54.98 20.36 0.80
N LYS A 198 -54.78 21.67 1.00
CA LYS A 198 -54.18 22.29 2.20
C LYS A 198 -54.57 21.58 3.49
N THR A 199 -53.61 20.90 4.12
CA THR A 199 -53.50 20.81 5.58
C THR A 199 -52.01 20.86 5.94
N MET A 200 -51.63 21.92 6.68
CA MET A 200 -50.31 22.08 7.29
C MET A 200 -50.09 20.95 8.29
N GLY A 201 -49.25 19.98 7.94
CA GLY A 201 -48.76 18.92 8.81
C GLY A 201 -47.23 18.91 8.81
N SER A 202 -46.66 19.14 9.98
CA SER A 202 -45.23 19.27 10.33
C SER A 202 -44.23 18.51 9.43
N LEU A 203 -43.40 19.26 8.70
CA LEU A 203 -42.24 18.73 7.98
C LEU A 203 -40.99 18.80 8.88
N ASN A 204 -40.43 17.64 9.23
CA ASN A 204 -39.31 17.44 10.17
C ASN A 204 -37.92 17.82 9.60
N PHE A 205 -37.74 19.02 9.05
CA PHE A 205 -36.45 19.48 8.53
C PHE A 205 -35.87 20.61 9.37
N CYS A 206 -34.58 20.53 9.67
CA CYS A 206 -33.86 21.62 10.33
C CYS A 206 -33.71 22.81 9.36
N PRO A 207 -34.15 24.02 9.73
CA PRO A 207 -34.08 25.18 8.84
C PRO A 207 -32.64 25.66 8.59
N GLU A 208 -31.71 25.37 9.51
CA GLU A 208 -30.29 25.76 9.39
C GLU A 208 -29.50 24.86 8.44
N CYS A 209 -29.66 23.54 8.56
CA CYS A 209 -28.78 22.58 7.88
C CYS A 209 -29.51 21.62 6.92
N GLY A 210 -30.84 21.74 6.80
CA GLY A 210 -31.65 20.85 5.96
C GLY A 210 -31.72 19.40 6.44
N PHE A 211 -31.15 19.08 7.61
CA PHE A 211 -31.13 17.72 8.14
C PHE A 211 -32.53 17.29 8.58
N LYS A 212 -32.95 16.09 8.16
CA LYS A 212 -34.24 15.49 8.53
C LYS A 212 -34.15 14.90 9.93
N ASN A 213 -34.83 15.49 10.90
CA ASN A 213 -34.91 14.88 12.23
C ASN A 213 -35.92 13.74 12.23
N LEU A 214 -35.48 12.56 12.66
CA LEU A 214 -36.31 11.36 12.75
C LEU A 214 -37.24 11.39 13.98
N LEU A 215 -36.98 12.27 14.94
CA LEU A 215 -37.76 12.45 16.17
C LEU A 215 -38.62 13.71 16.05
N ILE A 216 -39.94 13.52 16.01
CA ILE A 216 -40.95 14.59 15.87
C ILE A 216 -40.91 15.59 17.04
N ASP A 217 -40.41 15.18 18.22
CA ASP A 217 -40.32 16.00 19.43
C ASP A 217 -38.89 16.42 19.83
N ALA A 218 -37.93 16.35 18.91
CA ALA A 218 -36.56 16.78 19.22
C ALA A 218 -36.51 18.29 19.51
N LYS A 219 -36.09 18.67 20.73
CA LYS A 219 -35.84 20.08 21.11
C LYS A 219 -34.63 20.69 20.39
N PHE A 220 -33.74 19.85 19.87
CA PHE A 220 -32.50 20.26 19.21
C PHE A 220 -32.23 19.41 17.95
N CYS A 221 -31.58 20.00 16.96
CA CYS A 221 -31.10 19.29 15.78
C CYS A 221 -29.91 18.40 16.13
N THR A 222 -29.98 17.12 15.77
CA THR A 222 -28.92 16.14 16.03
C THR A 222 -27.63 16.39 15.23
N ASN A 223 -27.70 17.16 14.14
CA ASN A 223 -26.56 17.44 13.29
C ASN A 223 -25.84 18.75 13.65
N CYS A 224 -26.58 19.84 13.89
CA CYS A 224 -25.99 21.18 14.11
C CYS A 224 -26.30 21.79 15.49
N GLY A 225 -27.07 21.13 16.36
CA GLY A 225 -27.40 21.64 17.69
C GLY A 225 -28.45 22.76 17.72
N PHE A 226 -29.02 23.15 16.57
CA PHE A 226 -30.04 24.19 16.49
C PHE A 226 -31.28 23.86 17.34
N LYS A 227 -31.76 24.81 18.15
CA LYS A 227 -32.90 24.63 19.06
C LYS A 227 -34.22 24.94 18.37
N PHE A 228 -35.16 23.99 18.36
CA PHE A 228 -36.51 24.21 17.85
C PHE A 228 -37.35 24.92 18.91
N PHE A 229 -37.87 26.11 18.59
CA PHE A 229 -38.85 26.80 19.42
C PHE A 229 -40.24 26.21 19.10
N LYS A 230 -40.87 25.52 20.07
CA LYS A 230 -42.29 25.23 19.98
C LYS A 230 -43.02 26.58 20.11
N ILE A 231 -43.78 26.96 19.07
CA ILE A 231 -44.80 28.00 19.14
C ILE A 231 -46.06 27.34 19.70
#